data_AF-A0A1F6MCW0-F1
#
_entry.id   AF-A0A1F6MCW0-F1
#
_cell.length_a   1.000
_cell.length_b   1.000
_cell.length_c   1.000
_cell.angle_alpha   90.00
_cell.angle_beta   90.00
_cell.angle_gamma   90.00
#
_symmetry.space_group_name_H-M   'P 1'
#
loop_
_entity.id
_entity.type
_entity.pdbx_description
1 polymer ?
#
loop_
_entity_poly.entity_id
_entity_poly.type
_entity_poly.pdbx_seq_one_letter_code
_entity_poly.pdbx_strand_id
1 'polypeptide(L)' 'MRQVLSLSLPATDVRQIKNITKKRGYSSVSSYIKYLFKEDSDLISEAELLKTTRAARKEYRAGKSVKAKSLADLV' A
#
# COMPACT_ATOMS: atom_id res chain seq x y z
N MET A 1 16.56 -19.31 16.88
CA MET A 1 16.34 -20.37 15.87
C MET A 1 15.74 -19.71 14.62
N ARG A 2 16.20 -20.06 13.42
CA ARG A 2 15.62 -19.53 12.17
C ARG A 2 14.47 -20.43 11.74
N GLN A 3 13.33 -19.84 11.38
CA GLN A 3 12.23 -20.55 10.72
C GLN A 3 12.30 -20.28 9.21
N VAL A 4 12.01 -21.31 8.41
CA VAL A 4 12.05 -21.24 6.95
C VAL A 4 10.64 -21.37 6.41
N LEU A 5 10.22 -20.43 5.57
CA LEU A 5 8.98 -20.51 4.82
C LEU A 5 9.28 -21.07 3.43
N SER A 6 8.61 -22.15 3.05
CA SER A 6 8.66 -22.73 1.70
C SER A 6 7.30 -22.58 1.04
N LEU A 7 7.28 -22.12 -0.21
CA LEU A 7 6.06 -21.88 -0.99
C LEU A 7 6.16 -22.62 -2.33
N SER A 8 5.18 -23.47 -2.61
CA SER A 8 5.04 -24.15 -3.89
C SER A 8 4.24 -23.27 -4.85
N LEU A 9 4.86 -22.88 -5.96
CA LEU A 9 4.27 -21.96 -6.95
C LEU A 9 4.58 -22.45 -8.37
N PRO A 10 3.72 -22.16 -9.37
CA PRO A 10 4.02 -22.36 -10.77
C PRO A 10 5.35 -21.71 -11.19
N ALA A 11 6.06 -22.34 -12.13
CA ALA A 11 7.36 -21.83 -12.57
C ALA A 11 7.28 -20.43 -13.20
N THR A 12 6.15 -20.09 -13.82
CA THR A 12 5.84 -18.76 -14.36
C THR A 12 5.88 -17.70 -13.27
N ASP A 13 5.23 -17.98 -12.15
CA ASP A 13 5.03 -17.05 -11.05
C ASP A 13 6.36 -16.82 -10.32
N VAL A 14 7.14 -17.89 -10.13
CA VAL A 14 8.50 -17.80 -9.56
C VAL A 14 9.40 -16.90 -10.42
N ARG A 15 9.33 -17.02 -11.75
CA ARG A 15 10.09 -16.14 -12.66
C ARG A 15 9.63 -14.70 -12.55
N GLN A 16 8.33 -14.46 -12.53
CA GLN A 16 7.76 -13.12 -12.41
C GLN A 16 8.13 -12.46 -11.07
N ILE A 17 8.03 -13.17 -9.95
CA ILE A 17 8.41 -12.68 -8.62
C ILE A 17 9.89 -12.28 -8.60
N LYS A 18 10.79 -13.11 -9.14
CA LYS A 18 12.22 -12.81 -9.22
C LYS A 18 12.50 -11.57 -10.07
N ASN A 19 11.81 -11.43 -11.21
CA ASN A 19 11.96 -10.26 -12.09
C ASN A 19 11.48 -8.97 -11.43
N ILE A 20 10.31 -8.99 -10.78
CA ILE A 20 9.77 -7.83 -10.05
C ILE A 20 10.70 -7.44 -8.90
N THR A 21 11.18 -8.42 -8.13
CA THR A 21 12.13 -8.22 -7.03
C THR A 21 13.36 -7.45 -7.50
N LYS A 22 14.00 -7.90 -8.60
CA LYS A 22 15.17 -7.23 -9.19
C LYS A 22 14.82 -5.84 -9.73
N LYS A 23 13.71 -5.71 -10.47
CA LYS A 23 13.27 -4.43 -11.05
C LYS A 23 13.02 -3.36 -9.99
N ARG A 24 12.54 -3.76 -8.81
CA ARG A 24 12.31 -2.87 -7.68
C ARG A 24 13.55 -2.63 -6.80
N GLY A 25 14.72 -3.17 -7.19
CA GLY A 25 15.99 -2.91 -6.52
C GLY A 25 16.25 -3.74 -5.25
N TYR A 26 15.48 -4.81 -5.01
CA TYR A 26 15.69 -5.66 -3.83
C TYR A 26 16.79 -6.68 -4.05
N SER A 27 17.64 -6.88 -3.03
CA SER A 27 18.76 -7.82 -3.06
C SER A 27 18.34 -9.29 -3.07
N SER A 28 17.14 -9.60 -2.57
CA SER A 28 16.60 -10.95 -2.54
C SER A 28 15.07 -10.97 -2.56
N VAL A 29 14.50 -12.12 -2.96
CA VAL A 29 13.04 -12.33 -2.88
C VAL A 29 12.57 -12.24 -1.43
N SER A 30 13.35 -12.78 -0.48
CA SER A 30 13.02 -12.71 0.94
C SER A 30 12.96 -11.27 1.47
N SER A 31 13.86 -10.38 1.03
CA SER A 31 13.79 -8.96 1.41
C SER A 31 12.55 -8.29 0.83
N TYR A 32 12.17 -8.63 -0.39
CA TYR A 32 10.97 -8.08 -1.03
C TYR A 32 9.69 -8.56 -0.34
N ILE A 33 9.60 -9.86 0.00
CA ILE A 33 8.45 -10.40 0.74
C ILE A 33 8.32 -9.77 2.12
N LYS A 34 9.43 -9.58 2.85
CA LYS A 34 9.42 -8.89 4.16
C LYS A 34 8.91 -7.46 4.06
N TYR A 35 9.32 -6.74 3.01
CA TYR A 35 8.79 -5.41 2.72
C TYR A 35 7.28 -5.46 2.49
N LEU A 36 6.81 -6.32 1.58
CA LEU A 36 5.38 -6.45 1.28
C LEU A 36 4.54 -6.80 2.52
N PHE A 37 5.03 -7.71 3.37
CA PHE A 37 4.34 -8.06 4.60
C PHE A 37 4.22 -6.88 5.57
N LYS A 38 5.25 -6.03 5.64
CA LYS A 38 5.20 -4.81 6.44
C LYS A 38 4.23 -3.79 5.85
N GLU A 39 4.26 -3.58 4.54
CA GLU A 39 3.33 -2.67 3.87
C GLU A 39 1.89 -3.12 4.06
N ASP A 40 1.61 -4.42 3.93
CA ASP A 40 0.26 -4.99 4.12
C ASP A 40 -0.30 -4.67 5.51
N SER A 41 0.56 -4.65 6.54
CA SER A 41 0.15 -4.25 7.90
C SER A 41 -0.10 -2.75 8.08
N ASP A 42 0.40 -1.91 7.16
CA ASP A 42 0.29 -0.44 7.19
C ASP A 42 -0.80 0.08 6.23
N LEU A 43 -1.45 -0.81 5.47
CA LEU A 43 -2.55 -0.42 4.59
C LEU A 43 -3.82 -0.16 5.41
N ILE A 44 -4.44 1.00 5.16
CA ILE A 44 -5.78 1.30 5.65
C ILE A 44 -6.76 0.23 5.14
N SER A 45 -7.62 -0.28 6.04
CA SER A 45 -8.63 -1.25 5.66
C SER A 45 -9.64 -0.64 4.67
N GLU A 46 -10.19 -1.45 3.78
CA GLU A 46 -11.23 -1.00 2.83
C GLU A 46 -12.43 -0.36 3.55
N ALA A 47 -12.85 -0.94 4.67
CA ALA A 47 -13.95 -0.43 5.47
C ALA A 47 -13.66 0.96 6.04
N GLU A 48 -12.42 1.19 6.50
CA GLU A 48 -11.99 2.48 7.02
C GLU A 48 -11.84 3.51 5.90
N LEU A 49 -11.33 3.12 4.74
CA LEU A 49 -11.30 3.96 3.54
C LEU A 49 -12.72 4.39 3.10
N LEU A 50 -13.68 3.45 3.10
CA LEU A 50 -15.07 3.77 2.78
C LEU A 50 -15.71 4.69 3.84
N LYS A 51 -15.35 4.52 5.11
CA LYS A 51 -15.83 5.39 6.20
C LYS A 51 -15.28 6.81 6.05
N THR A 52 -13.98 6.97 5.82
CA THR A 52 -13.34 8.29 5.68
C THR A 52 -13.83 9.04 4.45
N THR A 53 -13.97 8.36 3.30
CA THR A 53 -14.52 8.98 2.08
C THR A 53 -15.97 9.45 2.24
N ARG A 54 -16.82 8.66 2.92
CA ARG A 54 -18.20 9.08 3.25
C ARG A 54 -18.24 10.28 4.18
N ALA A 55 -17.38 10.30 5.21
CA ALA A 55 -17.26 11.42 6.13
C ALA A 55 -16.82 12.70 5.39
N ALA A 56 -15.76 12.62 4.59
CA ALA A 56 -15.27 13.73 3.78
C ALA A 56 -16.35 14.29 2.85
N ARG A 57 -17.14 13.42 2.21
CA ARG A 57 -18.27 13.85 1.36
C ARG A 57 -19.36 14.58 2.14
N LYS A 58 -19.64 14.14 3.37
CA LYS A 58 -20.61 14.81 4.27
C LYS A 58 -20.10 16.19 4.68
N GLU A 59 -18.83 16.30 5.05
CA GLU A 59 -18.20 17.56 5.46
C GLU A 59 -18.13 18.57 4.31
N TYR A 60 -17.77 18.12 3.12
CA TYR A 60 -17.81 18.93 1.90
C TYR A 60 -19.21 19.48 1.64
N ARG A 61 -20.24 18.63 1.71
CA ARG A 61 -21.65 19.05 1.54
C ARG A 61 -22.12 20.00 2.63
N ALA A 62 -21.61 19.85 3.85
CA ALA A 62 -21.88 20.74 4.97
C ALA A 62 -21.11 22.08 4.89
N GLY A 63 -20.33 22.31 3.81
CA GLY A 63 -19.57 23.54 3.63
C GLY A 63 -18.35 23.66 4.55
N LYS A 64 -17.91 22.56 5.16
CA LYS A 64 -16.74 22.54 6.06
C LYS A 64 -15.40 22.46 5.30
N SER A 65 -15.44 22.54 3.98
CA SER A 65 -14.25 22.53 3.13
C SER A 65 -13.67 23.93 2.96
N VAL A 66 -12.33 24.01 2.90
CA VAL A 66 -11.62 25.25 2.54
C VAL A 66 -11.59 25.38 1.03
N LYS A 67 -12.12 26.48 0.49
CA LYS A 67 -11.92 26.86 -0.92
C LYS A 67 -10.63 27.66 -1.04
N ALA A 68 -9.51 26.96 -1.16
CA ALA A 68 -8.23 27.56 -1.49
C ALA A 68 -8.23 28.06 -2.94
N LYS A 69 -7.66 29.24 -3.20
CA LYS A 69 -7.46 29.77 -4.57
C LYS A 69 -6.14 29.27 -5.15
N SER A 70 -5.19 28.92 -4.29
CA SER A 70 -3.89 28.38 -4.63
C SER A 70 -3.38 27.43 -3.55
N LEU A 71 -2.32 26.67 -3.85
CA LEU A 71 -1.64 25.83 -2.87
C LEU A 71 -1.05 26.62 -1.70
N ALA A 72 -0.76 27.93 -1.87
CA ALA A 72 -0.27 28.78 -0.80
C ALA A 72 -1.34 29.03 0.29
N ASP A 73 -2.62 28.86 -0.03
CA ASP A 73 -3.73 29.06 0.91
C ASP A 73 -4.02 27.80 1.77
N LEU A 74 -3.21 26.74 1.62
CA LEU A 74 -3.35 25.46 2.33
C LEU A 74 -2.38 25.29 3.51
N VAL A 75 -1.61 26.33 3.86
CA VAL A 75 -0.58 26.32 4.90
C VAL A 75 -1.01 27.18 6.09
#